data_AF-A0AAV0J2I8-F1
#
_entry.id   AF-A0AAV0J2I8-F1
#
_cell.length_a   1.000
_cell.length_b   1.000
_cell.length_c   1.000
_cell.angle_alpha   90.00
_cell.angle_beta   90.00
_cell.angle_gamma   90.00
#
_symmetry.space_group_name_H-M   'P 1'
#
loop_
_entity.id
_entity.type
_entity.pdbx_description
1 polymer ?
#
loop_
_entity_poly.entity_id
_entity_poly.type
_entity_poly.pdbx_seq_one_letter_code
_entity_poly.pdbx_strand_id
1 'polypeptide(L)'
;MSSQAIPPPPRRSSVSHKRGLSASSRKSSVAVSENGSANGTSSKPSSPSSAGGERTVKKLRLSKALTIPEGTTVSDACRRMASRRVTAVLLTDANALLSGIVTDKDIAARVIAEGLRPEQTIVSKIMTRNPIFVASDALAIEALQKMIQGKFRHLPVVENGEVIALLDITRCLYDAISRLEKAAEQGTAIAAAVEERQWGNNAPAPTFIETLKEKLFKPSLSTIIGDQNRVAIAAPSDPVSVAAKKMRDLKVNSAIVATGNKIIGILTSKDILMRVVAQNLSPELTLAEKVMTPNPECATLETSILDALHIMHDGKFLHLPVVDKDGVVAACLDVLQITHAAISMVESSAGAVNDMASSMMQKFWDSALTSDPPDDYETHRSLSLSLSPLACFSCCSVANLGAFSAIILC
;
A
#
# COMPACT_ATOMS: atom_id res chain seq x y z
N MET A 1 -39.23 -48.04 20.64
CA MET A 1 -40.32 -47.19 21.19
C MET A 1 -39.64 -45.95 21.76
N SER A 2 -39.76 -44.72 21.29
CA SER A 2 -40.48 -44.14 20.16
C SER A 2 -39.71 -42.88 19.77
N SER A 3 -39.43 -42.72 18.47
CA SER A 3 -38.87 -41.49 17.89
C SER A 3 -39.94 -40.40 17.88
N GLN A 4 -39.61 -39.17 18.29
CA GLN A 4 -40.42 -37.99 17.98
C GLN A 4 -39.64 -37.05 17.07
N ALA A 5 -40.17 -36.91 15.86
CA ALA A 5 -39.72 -36.05 14.79
C ALA A 5 -40.26 -34.61 14.99
N ILE A 6 -39.42 -33.63 14.67
CA ILE A 6 -39.75 -32.21 14.64
C ILE A 6 -40.27 -31.85 13.23
N PRO A 7 -41.39 -31.12 13.07
CA PRO A 7 -41.96 -30.79 11.76
C PRO A 7 -41.25 -29.62 11.04
N PRO A 8 -41.34 -29.55 9.69
CA PRO A 8 -40.64 -28.56 8.86
C PRO A 8 -41.37 -27.19 8.74
N PRO A 9 -40.67 -26.11 8.32
CA PRO A 9 -41.26 -24.78 8.15
C PRO A 9 -42.12 -24.63 6.88
N PRO A 10 -43.06 -23.66 6.83
CA PRO A 10 -44.01 -23.51 5.73
C PRO A 10 -43.41 -22.84 4.47
N ARG A 11 -43.82 -23.32 3.29
CA ARG A 11 -43.56 -22.73 1.97
C ARG A 11 -44.64 -21.71 1.58
N ARG A 12 -44.25 -20.56 1.00
CA ARG A 12 -45.08 -19.68 0.15
C ARG A 12 -44.18 -19.11 -0.96
N SER A 13 -44.26 -19.63 -2.19
CA SER A 13 -45.17 -19.28 -3.31
C SER A 13 -44.69 -18.06 -4.10
N SER A 14 -44.05 -18.39 -5.23
CA SER A 14 -43.64 -17.53 -6.35
C SER A 14 -44.83 -16.87 -7.05
N VAL A 15 -44.72 -15.57 -7.35
CA VAL A 15 -45.57 -14.90 -8.35
C VAL A 15 -44.68 -14.21 -9.37
N SER A 16 -44.76 -14.74 -10.58
CA SER A 16 -44.20 -14.25 -11.84
C SER A 16 -45.05 -13.13 -12.43
N HIS A 17 -44.42 -12.01 -12.83
CA HIS A 17 -45.03 -11.05 -13.76
C HIS A 17 -44.20 -10.95 -15.05
N LYS A 18 -44.84 -11.40 -16.14
CA LYS A 18 -44.48 -11.16 -17.55
C LYS A 18 -45.37 -10.05 -18.11
N ARG A 19 -44.88 -9.42 -19.20
CA ARG A 19 -45.50 -8.51 -20.18
C ARG A 19 -45.33 -7.02 -19.84
N GLY A 20 -45.02 -6.13 -20.77
CA GLY A 20 -44.91 -6.27 -22.23
C GLY A 20 -44.30 -5.04 -22.88
N LEU A 21 -43.90 -5.23 -24.14
CA LEU A 21 -43.41 -4.24 -25.09
C LEU A 21 -44.52 -3.28 -25.52
N SER A 22 -44.19 -2.01 -25.76
CA SER A 22 -44.78 -1.25 -26.87
C SER A 22 -43.89 -0.06 -27.26
N ALA A 23 -43.44 -0.09 -28.50
CA ALA A 23 -42.86 1.02 -29.23
C ALA A 23 -43.92 2.08 -29.53
N SER A 24 -43.51 3.36 -29.63
CA SER A 24 -44.22 4.33 -30.48
C SER A 24 -43.26 5.40 -30.98
N SER A 25 -42.86 5.21 -32.22
CA SER A 25 -42.29 6.21 -33.11
C SER A 25 -43.40 7.11 -33.66
N ARG A 26 -43.25 8.44 -33.58
CA ARG A 26 -43.90 9.37 -34.51
C ARG A 26 -42.96 10.50 -34.91
N LYS A 27 -42.69 10.53 -36.21
CA LYS A 27 -42.10 11.63 -37.00
C LYS A 27 -43.10 12.78 -37.11
N SER A 28 -42.58 14.01 -37.22
CA SER A 28 -43.18 15.06 -38.07
C SER A 28 -42.08 15.96 -38.65
N SER A 29 -42.22 16.19 -39.94
CA SER A 29 -41.37 16.84 -40.96
C SER A 29 -41.50 18.38 -40.96
N VAL A 30 -40.43 19.16 -41.25
CA VAL A 30 -40.08 19.87 -42.53
C VAL A 30 -41.13 20.94 -42.93
N ALA A 31 -40.90 22.20 -43.34
CA ALA A 31 -39.80 23.13 -43.71
C ALA A 31 -40.37 24.58 -43.50
N VAL A 32 -39.64 25.71 -43.62
CA VAL A 32 -39.22 26.41 -44.86
C VAL A 32 -38.30 27.59 -44.52
N SER A 33 -37.32 27.79 -45.40
CA SER A 33 -36.25 28.79 -45.47
C SER A 33 -36.70 30.25 -45.67
N GLU A 34 -35.84 31.20 -45.31
CA GLU A 34 -35.38 32.26 -46.22
C GLU A 34 -34.11 32.97 -45.71
N ASN A 35 -33.33 33.51 -46.65
CA ASN A 35 -31.89 33.77 -46.61
C ASN A 35 -31.56 35.26 -46.44
N GLY A 36 -30.46 35.56 -45.72
CA GLY A 36 -29.44 36.54 -46.16
C GLY A 36 -29.47 37.98 -45.64
N SER A 37 -28.55 38.33 -44.74
CA SER A 37 -27.37 39.18 -45.06
C SER A 37 -26.52 39.55 -43.84
N ALA A 38 -25.22 39.70 -44.12
CA ALA A 38 -24.06 39.82 -43.24
C ALA A 38 -24.02 41.04 -42.32
N ASN A 39 -23.43 40.90 -41.13
CA ASN A 39 -22.18 41.59 -40.73
C ASN A 39 -21.71 41.20 -39.31
N GLY A 40 -20.40 41.16 -39.07
CA GLY A 40 -19.85 41.57 -37.77
C GLY A 40 -19.15 40.51 -36.90
N THR A 41 -17.82 40.50 -37.02
CA THR A 41 -16.83 40.31 -35.93
C THR A 41 -16.82 39.01 -35.13
N SER A 42 -15.81 38.19 -35.45
CA SER A 42 -15.29 37.09 -34.66
C SER A 42 -14.94 37.49 -33.22
N SER A 43 -15.80 37.17 -32.26
CA SER A 43 -15.41 37.02 -30.86
C SER A 43 -14.94 35.58 -30.65
N LYS A 44 -13.64 35.40 -30.38
CA LYS A 44 -13.08 34.12 -29.95
C LYS A 44 -13.87 33.64 -28.72
N PRO A 45 -14.37 32.40 -28.68
CA PRO A 45 -14.97 31.88 -27.47
C PRO A 45 -13.88 31.82 -26.40
N SER A 46 -14.14 32.53 -25.30
CA SER A 46 -13.40 32.44 -24.05
C SER A 46 -13.19 30.98 -23.68
N SER A 47 -11.93 30.58 -23.54
CA SER A 47 -11.53 29.27 -23.04
C SER A 47 -12.31 28.94 -21.76
N PRO A 48 -12.91 27.75 -21.64
CA PRO A 48 -13.58 27.36 -20.42
C PRO A 48 -12.53 27.29 -19.30
N SER A 49 -12.84 27.94 -18.19
CA SER A 49 -12.11 27.86 -16.93
C SER A 49 -11.77 26.40 -16.60
N SER A 50 -10.49 26.13 -16.37
CA SER A 50 -10.01 24.81 -15.93
C SER A 50 -10.63 24.45 -14.58
N ALA A 51 -11.76 23.75 -14.61
CA ALA A 51 -12.23 22.98 -13.47
C ALA A 51 -11.14 21.94 -13.16
N GLY A 52 -10.56 21.99 -11.95
CA GLY A 52 -9.55 21.04 -11.51
C GLY A 52 -10.07 19.62 -11.67
N GLY A 53 -9.48 18.86 -12.58
CA GLY A 53 -9.96 17.52 -12.91
C GLY A 53 -9.64 16.53 -11.79
N GLU A 54 -10.65 16.08 -11.08
CA GLU A 54 -10.54 15.05 -10.05
C GLU A 54 -9.89 13.77 -10.62
N ARG A 55 -8.86 13.23 -9.96
CA ARG A 55 -8.16 12.02 -10.42
C ARG A 55 -8.94 10.77 -10.02
N THR A 56 -9.22 9.92 -11.00
CA THR A 56 -9.87 8.62 -10.80
C THR A 56 -8.84 7.51 -10.52
N VAL A 57 -9.30 6.38 -9.97
CA VAL A 57 -8.44 5.23 -9.63
C VAL A 57 -7.66 4.71 -10.84
N LYS A 58 -8.26 4.67 -12.03
CA LYS A 58 -7.59 4.23 -13.28
C LYS A 58 -6.41 5.10 -13.69
N LYS A 59 -6.34 6.34 -13.20
CA LYS A 59 -5.19 7.22 -13.41
C LYS A 59 -4.07 6.97 -12.41
N LEU A 60 -4.27 6.17 -11.36
CA LEU A 60 -3.22 5.81 -10.39
C LEU A 60 -2.28 4.74 -10.95
N ARG A 61 -1.14 4.55 -10.29
CA ARG A 61 -0.22 3.45 -10.60
C ARG A 61 -0.80 2.11 -10.11
N LEU A 62 -1.52 1.45 -11.00
CA LEU A 62 -2.12 0.14 -10.76
C LEU A 62 -1.11 -0.98 -11.03
N SER A 63 -1.14 -2.02 -10.18
CA SER A 63 -0.37 -3.24 -10.40
C SER A 63 -1.24 -4.33 -11.01
N LYS A 64 -0.71 -5.09 -11.96
CA LYS A 64 -1.41 -6.26 -12.50
C LYS A 64 -1.71 -7.25 -11.38
N ALA A 65 -2.97 -7.58 -11.19
CA ALA A 65 -3.38 -8.52 -10.16
C ALA A 65 -2.77 -9.91 -10.45
N LEU A 66 -2.20 -10.52 -9.42
CA LEU A 66 -1.97 -11.96 -9.43
C LEU A 66 -3.28 -12.63 -8.99
N THR A 67 -3.79 -13.52 -9.82
CA THR A 67 -5.03 -14.27 -9.56
C THR A 67 -4.72 -15.76 -9.59
N ILE A 68 -5.25 -16.51 -8.63
CA ILE A 68 -5.13 -17.97 -8.55
C ILE A 68 -6.47 -18.61 -8.14
N PRO A 69 -6.73 -19.88 -8.47
CA PRO A 69 -7.92 -20.59 -7.99
C PRO A 69 -7.92 -20.71 -6.45
N GLU A 70 -9.08 -20.60 -5.82
CA GLU A 70 -9.21 -20.68 -4.36
C GLU A 70 -8.83 -22.06 -3.77
N GLY A 71 -8.79 -23.11 -4.60
CA GLY A 71 -8.30 -24.45 -4.26
C GLY A 71 -6.77 -24.61 -4.23
N THR A 72 -6.00 -23.55 -4.47
CA THR A 72 -4.52 -23.61 -4.49
C THR A 72 -3.94 -23.81 -3.09
N THR A 73 -2.83 -24.54 -2.95
CA THR A 73 -2.13 -24.65 -1.66
C THR A 73 -1.45 -23.33 -1.27
N VAL A 74 -1.24 -23.11 0.03
CA VAL A 74 -0.50 -21.93 0.52
C VAL A 74 0.93 -21.93 -0.01
N SER A 75 1.60 -23.08 -0.07
CA SER A 75 2.95 -23.23 -0.61
C SER A 75 3.03 -22.82 -2.09
N ASP A 76 2.08 -23.27 -2.93
CA ASP A 76 2.00 -22.87 -4.35
C ASP A 76 1.69 -21.38 -4.51
N ALA A 77 0.78 -20.85 -3.70
CA ALA A 77 0.45 -19.43 -3.70
C ALA A 77 1.69 -18.58 -3.37
N CYS A 78 2.44 -18.94 -2.32
CA CYS A 78 3.68 -18.27 -1.93
C CYS A 78 4.73 -18.29 -3.05
N ARG A 79 4.91 -19.43 -3.74
CA ARG A 79 5.82 -19.51 -4.90
C ARG A 79 5.41 -18.55 -6.02
N ARG A 80 4.11 -18.48 -6.36
CA ARG A 80 3.59 -17.57 -7.39
C ARG A 80 3.69 -16.11 -6.98
N MET A 81 3.46 -15.81 -5.70
CA MET A 81 3.63 -14.46 -5.14
C MET A 81 5.10 -14.04 -5.18
N ALA A 82 6.02 -14.93 -4.80
CA ALA A 82 7.45 -14.68 -4.84
C ALA A 82 7.98 -14.47 -6.25
N SER A 83 7.56 -15.27 -7.23
CA SER A 83 7.99 -15.12 -8.62
C SER A 83 7.55 -13.79 -9.24
N ARG A 84 6.40 -13.26 -8.84
CA ARG A 84 5.92 -11.93 -9.26
C ARG A 84 6.33 -10.80 -8.32
N ARG A 85 7.03 -11.10 -7.23
CA ARG A 85 7.44 -10.15 -6.18
C ARG A 85 6.25 -9.35 -5.61
N VAL A 86 5.12 -10.00 -5.40
CA VAL A 86 3.89 -9.41 -4.82
C VAL A 86 3.61 -9.95 -3.42
N THR A 87 2.95 -9.16 -2.58
CA THR A 87 2.59 -9.52 -1.20
C THR A 87 1.09 -9.81 -1.01
N ALA A 88 0.31 -9.75 -2.09
CA ALA A 88 -1.10 -10.12 -2.11
C ALA A 88 -1.46 -10.88 -3.38
N VAL A 89 -2.47 -11.74 -3.26
CA VAL A 89 -3.03 -12.53 -4.36
C VAL A 89 -4.55 -12.54 -4.26
N LEU A 90 -5.20 -12.39 -5.40
CA LEU A 90 -6.65 -12.51 -5.53
C LEU A 90 -7.04 -13.95 -5.84
N LEU A 91 -8.14 -14.38 -5.26
CA LEU A 91 -8.65 -15.73 -5.38
C LEU A 91 -9.92 -15.74 -6.21
N THR A 92 -10.02 -16.71 -7.11
CA THR A 92 -11.22 -16.93 -7.91
C THR A 92 -11.90 -18.25 -7.56
N ASP A 93 -13.23 -18.23 -7.56
CA ASP A 93 -14.07 -19.43 -7.43
C ASP A 93 -14.10 -20.25 -8.73
N ALA A 94 -14.94 -21.29 -8.75
CA ALA A 94 -15.14 -22.15 -9.92
C ALA A 94 -15.76 -21.43 -11.13
N ASN A 95 -16.41 -20.27 -10.92
CA ASN A 95 -17.01 -19.44 -11.96
C ASN A 95 -16.04 -18.33 -12.44
N ALA A 96 -14.78 -18.37 -12.01
CA ALA A 96 -13.77 -17.33 -12.26
C ALA A 96 -14.12 -15.95 -11.64
N LEU A 97 -15.03 -15.90 -10.66
CA LEU A 97 -15.39 -14.68 -9.95
C LEU A 97 -14.47 -14.46 -8.75
N LEU A 98 -14.21 -13.19 -8.40
CA LEU A 98 -13.41 -12.83 -7.22
C LEU A 98 -14.08 -13.35 -5.94
N SER A 99 -13.44 -14.31 -5.26
CA SER A 99 -13.97 -14.92 -4.03
C SER A 99 -13.22 -14.48 -2.77
N GLY A 100 -11.97 -14.05 -2.91
CA GLY A 100 -11.14 -13.66 -1.76
C GLY A 100 -9.83 -12.99 -2.09
N ILE A 101 -9.14 -12.55 -1.04
CA ILE A 101 -7.76 -12.06 -1.08
C ILE A 101 -6.94 -12.75 0.01
N VAL A 102 -5.69 -13.06 -0.29
CA VAL A 102 -4.68 -13.54 0.68
C VAL A 102 -3.47 -12.62 0.60
N THR A 103 -2.95 -12.26 1.77
CA THR A 103 -1.74 -11.45 1.91
C THR A 103 -0.65 -12.19 2.69
N ASP A 104 0.58 -11.67 2.63
CA ASP A 104 1.70 -12.09 3.49
C ASP A 104 1.32 -12.15 4.97
N LYS A 105 0.55 -11.16 5.46
CA LYS A 105 0.01 -11.14 6.82
C LYS A 105 -0.87 -12.36 7.13
N ASP A 106 -1.74 -12.75 6.20
CA ASP A 106 -2.64 -13.89 6.41
C ASP A 106 -1.84 -15.20 6.45
N ILE A 107 -0.80 -15.33 5.63
CA ILE A 107 0.09 -16.49 5.65
C ILE A 107 0.82 -16.58 7.00
N ALA A 108 1.46 -15.50 7.44
CA ALA A 108 2.17 -15.48 8.71
C ALA A 108 1.23 -15.76 9.90
N ALA A 109 0.07 -15.10 9.96
CA ALA A 109 -0.81 -15.15 11.13
C ALA A 109 -1.75 -16.37 11.16
N ARG A 110 -2.24 -16.85 10.01
CA ARG A 110 -3.26 -17.91 9.95
C ARG A 110 -2.70 -19.28 9.56
N VAL A 111 -1.45 -19.34 9.12
CA VAL A 111 -0.78 -20.60 8.75
C VAL A 111 0.42 -20.83 9.67
N ILE A 112 1.40 -19.94 9.63
CA ILE A 112 2.68 -20.16 10.30
C ILE A 112 2.54 -20.06 11.83
N ALA A 113 1.86 -19.03 12.31
CA ALA A 113 1.60 -18.88 13.74
C ALA A 113 0.68 -19.98 14.32
N GLU A 114 -0.16 -20.60 13.47
CA GLU A 114 -1.05 -21.71 13.84
C GLU A 114 -0.36 -23.09 13.73
N GLY A 115 0.89 -23.15 13.26
CA GLY A 115 1.61 -24.42 13.06
C GLY A 115 1.02 -25.29 11.95
N LEU A 116 0.29 -24.69 10.99
CA LEU A 116 -0.27 -25.41 9.86
C LEU A 116 0.79 -25.60 8.78
N ARG A 117 0.74 -26.76 8.10
CA ARG A 117 1.65 -27.08 6.99
C ARG A 117 1.25 -26.31 5.72
N PRO A 118 2.11 -25.45 5.14
CA PRO A 118 1.79 -24.69 3.93
C PRO A 118 1.46 -25.55 2.71
N GLU A 119 2.02 -26.76 2.61
CA GLU A 119 1.85 -27.69 1.49
C GLU A 119 0.47 -28.38 1.51
N GLN A 120 -0.20 -28.37 2.66
CA GLN A 120 -1.49 -29.05 2.87
C GLN A 120 -2.64 -28.09 3.13
N THR A 121 -2.32 -26.84 3.46
CA THR A 121 -3.32 -25.82 3.73
C THR A 121 -3.73 -25.16 2.42
N ILE A 122 -5.04 -25.07 2.20
CA ILE A 122 -5.62 -24.45 1.00
C ILE A 122 -5.88 -22.96 1.28
N VAL A 123 -5.61 -22.10 0.30
CA VAL A 123 -5.77 -20.64 0.44
C VAL A 123 -7.20 -20.22 0.76
N SER A 124 -8.23 -20.92 0.29
CA SER A 124 -9.63 -20.65 0.64
C SER A 124 -9.96 -20.79 2.14
N LYS A 125 -9.13 -21.51 2.91
CA LYS A 125 -9.29 -21.64 4.38
C LYS A 125 -8.74 -20.44 5.15
N ILE A 126 -7.80 -19.71 4.56
CA ILE A 126 -7.12 -18.58 5.22
C ILE A 126 -7.43 -17.23 4.58
N MET A 127 -8.17 -17.19 3.48
CA MET A 127 -8.48 -15.95 2.77
C MET A 127 -9.39 -15.02 3.54
N THR A 128 -9.29 -13.73 3.23
CA THR A 128 -10.35 -12.77 3.53
C THR A 128 -11.39 -12.86 2.41
N ARG A 129 -12.59 -13.33 2.76
CA ARG A 129 -13.71 -13.49 1.81
C ARG A 129 -14.33 -12.13 1.48
N ASN A 130 -14.88 -12.02 0.27
CA ASN A 130 -15.61 -10.83 -0.19
C ASN A 130 -14.81 -9.53 0.08
N PRO A 131 -13.58 -9.41 -0.45
CA PRO A 131 -12.75 -8.24 -0.19
C PRO A 131 -13.45 -6.96 -0.67
N ILE A 132 -13.30 -5.89 0.10
CA ILE A 132 -13.70 -4.54 -0.33
C ILE A 132 -12.95 -4.23 -1.64
N PHE A 133 -13.63 -3.65 -2.61
CA PHE A 133 -13.06 -3.24 -3.89
C PHE A 133 -13.44 -1.80 -4.23
N VAL A 134 -12.85 -1.27 -5.30
CA VAL A 134 -13.16 0.04 -5.84
C VAL A 134 -13.31 -0.04 -7.36
N ALA A 135 -14.22 0.76 -7.91
CA ALA A 135 -14.37 0.88 -9.36
C ALA A 135 -13.21 1.67 -9.96
N SER A 136 -12.81 1.36 -11.20
CA SER A 136 -11.70 2.03 -11.90
C SER A 136 -11.97 3.52 -12.13
N ASP A 137 -13.22 3.92 -12.25
CA ASP A 137 -13.68 5.30 -12.48
C ASP A 137 -14.01 6.07 -11.21
N ALA A 138 -14.00 5.42 -10.04
CA ALA A 138 -14.17 6.09 -8.76
C ALA A 138 -13.02 7.06 -8.47
N LEU A 139 -13.26 7.99 -7.55
CA LEU A 139 -12.25 8.97 -7.14
C LEU A 139 -11.08 8.28 -6.40
N ALA A 140 -9.85 8.71 -6.71
CA ALA A 140 -8.64 8.20 -6.07
C ALA A 140 -8.67 8.39 -4.54
N ILE A 141 -9.24 9.50 -4.07
CA ILE A 141 -9.37 9.81 -2.64
C ILE A 141 -10.25 8.80 -1.91
N GLU A 142 -11.37 8.39 -2.51
CA GLU A 142 -12.27 7.39 -1.93
C GLU A 142 -11.57 6.04 -1.77
N ALA A 143 -10.75 5.66 -2.76
CA ALA A 143 -9.95 4.44 -2.69
C ALA A 143 -8.95 4.48 -1.52
N LEU A 144 -8.23 5.60 -1.37
CA LEU A 144 -7.27 5.78 -0.28
C LEU A 144 -7.94 5.80 1.10
N GLN A 145 -9.07 6.49 1.23
CA GLN A 145 -9.85 6.51 2.46
C GLN A 145 -10.31 5.10 2.85
N LYS A 146 -10.80 4.30 1.90
CA LYS A 146 -11.16 2.89 2.13
C LYS A 146 -9.97 2.08 2.67
N MET A 147 -8.77 2.27 2.10
CA MET A 147 -7.55 1.56 2.52
C MET A 147 -7.10 1.95 3.93
N ILE A 148 -7.14 3.24 4.26
CA ILE A 148 -6.75 3.78 5.56
C ILE A 148 -7.74 3.36 6.64
N GLN A 149 -9.04 3.59 6.44
CA GLN A 149 -10.08 3.24 7.39
C GLN A 149 -10.18 1.73 7.59
N GLY A 150 -10.06 0.96 6.51
CA GLY A 150 -10.06 -0.49 6.55
C GLY A 150 -8.75 -1.12 7.02
N LYS A 151 -7.70 -0.32 7.23
CA LYS A 151 -6.36 -0.75 7.66
C LYS A 151 -5.77 -1.87 6.78
N PHE A 152 -5.94 -1.73 5.46
CA PHE A 152 -5.41 -2.67 4.48
C PHE A 152 -4.61 -1.95 3.38
N ARG A 153 -3.56 -2.61 2.91
CA ARG A 153 -2.63 -2.05 1.90
C ARG A 153 -3.03 -2.35 0.46
N HIS A 154 -3.89 -3.34 0.24
CA HIS A 154 -4.20 -3.84 -1.09
C HIS A 154 -5.70 -3.72 -1.32
N LEU A 155 -6.09 -3.04 -2.41
CA LEU A 155 -7.48 -2.82 -2.78
C LEU A 155 -7.71 -3.30 -4.22
N PRO A 156 -8.51 -4.36 -4.43
CA PRO A 156 -8.93 -4.78 -5.76
C PRO A 156 -9.60 -3.65 -6.53
N VAL A 157 -9.22 -3.50 -7.80
CA VAL A 157 -9.82 -2.54 -8.73
C VAL A 157 -10.66 -3.29 -9.76
N VAL A 158 -11.93 -2.93 -9.84
CA VAL A 158 -12.93 -3.60 -10.68
C VAL A 158 -13.39 -2.67 -11.80
N GLU A 159 -13.58 -3.22 -12.98
CA GLU A 159 -14.18 -2.55 -14.13
C GLU A 159 -15.13 -3.53 -14.82
N ASN A 160 -16.35 -3.09 -15.11
CA ASN A 160 -17.39 -3.93 -15.73
C ASN A 160 -17.66 -5.27 -15.01
N GLY A 161 -17.46 -5.33 -13.70
CA GLY A 161 -17.64 -6.54 -12.90
C GLY A 161 -16.44 -7.50 -12.87
N GLU A 162 -15.36 -7.17 -13.57
CA GLU A 162 -14.12 -7.95 -13.59
C GLU A 162 -13.00 -7.27 -12.83
N VAL A 163 -12.11 -8.04 -12.21
CA VAL A 163 -10.94 -7.48 -11.53
C VAL A 163 -9.83 -7.21 -12.54
N ILE A 164 -9.53 -5.95 -12.76
CA ILE A 164 -8.51 -5.52 -13.73
C ILE A 164 -7.13 -5.32 -13.09
N ALA A 165 -7.09 -4.96 -11.81
CA ALA A 165 -5.85 -4.59 -11.13
C ALA A 165 -5.93 -4.69 -9.61
N LEU A 166 -4.77 -4.47 -8.97
CA LEU A 166 -4.63 -4.30 -7.53
C LEU A 166 -3.99 -2.93 -7.26
N LEU A 167 -4.65 -2.12 -6.43
CA LEU A 167 -4.10 -0.88 -5.91
C LEU A 167 -3.33 -1.17 -4.62
N ASP A 168 -2.09 -0.67 -4.54
CA ASP A 168 -1.24 -0.73 -3.35
C ASP A 168 -1.06 0.69 -2.80
N ILE A 169 -1.41 0.91 -1.54
CA ILE A 169 -1.35 2.24 -0.91
C ILE A 169 0.06 2.82 -0.93
N THR A 170 1.09 1.97 -0.88
CA THR A 170 2.49 2.41 -0.90
C THR A 170 2.85 3.09 -2.21
N ARG A 171 2.27 2.64 -3.33
CA ARG A 171 2.45 3.28 -4.64
C ARG A 171 1.84 4.67 -4.66
N CYS A 172 0.64 4.81 -4.09
CA CYS A 172 -0.01 6.12 -3.97
C CYS A 172 0.77 7.07 -3.06
N LEU A 173 1.25 6.56 -1.92
CA LEU A 173 2.01 7.35 -0.96
C LEU A 173 3.33 7.83 -1.54
N TYR A 174 4.08 6.96 -2.23
CA TYR A 174 5.35 7.35 -2.87
C TYR A 174 5.14 8.37 -3.96
N ASP A 175 4.09 8.22 -4.78
CA ASP A 175 3.74 9.23 -5.76
C ASP A 175 3.43 10.58 -5.09
N ALA A 176 2.78 10.57 -3.92
CA ALA A 176 2.48 11.80 -3.18
C ALA A 176 3.71 12.46 -2.55
N ILE A 177 4.59 11.68 -1.92
CA ILE A 177 5.86 12.16 -1.35
C ILE A 177 6.72 12.79 -2.45
N SER A 178 7.00 12.06 -3.53
CA SER A 178 7.84 12.54 -4.63
C SER A 178 7.29 13.79 -5.32
N ARG A 179 5.97 14.04 -5.23
CA ARG A 179 5.36 15.24 -5.78
C ARG A 179 5.36 16.40 -4.80
N LEU A 180 5.15 16.15 -3.52
CA LEU A 180 5.31 17.16 -2.47
C LEU A 180 6.73 17.75 -2.51
N GLU A 181 7.75 16.89 -2.66
CA GLU A 181 9.15 17.30 -2.81
C GLU A 181 9.35 18.20 -4.02
N LYS A 182 8.90 17.76 -5.21
CA LYS A 182 8.98 18.56 -6.44
C LYS A 182 8.27 19.91 -6.31
N ALA A 183 7.09 19.94 -5.68
CA ALA A 183 6.36 21.17 -5.45
C ALA A 183 7.08 22.09 -4.44
N ALA A 184 7.71 21.52 -3.42
CA ALA A 184 8.52 22.27 -2.46
C ALA A 184 9.80 22.83 -3.10
N GLU A 185 10.50 22.04 -3.92
CA GLU A 185 11.68 22.49 -4.69
C GLU A 185 11.32 23.58 -5.68
N GLN A 186 10.24 23.41 -6.45
CA GLN A 186 9.73 24.42 -7.38
C GLN A 186 9.27 25.68 -6.64
N GLY A 187 8.59 25.54 -5.50
CA GLY A 187 8.19 26.66 -4.65
C GLY A 187 9.38 27.40 -4.05
N THR A 188 10.47 26.70 -3.72
CA THR A 188 11.71 27.29 -3.23
C THR A 188 12.48 27.97 -4.36
N ALA A 189 12.51 27.40 -5.57
CA ALA A 189 13.09 28.02 -6.76
C ALA A 189 12.30 29.25 -7.22
N ILE A 190 10.96 29.21 -7.13
CA ILE A 190 10.08 30.36 -7.39
C ILE A 190 10.27 31.40 -6.30
N ALA A 191 10.34 31.04 -5.02
CA ALA A 191 10.61 31.97 -3.93
C ALA A 191 11.99 32.64 -4.07
N ALA A 192 13.04 31.88 -4.41
CA ALA A 192 14.37 32.40 -4.71
C ALA A 192 14.39 33.31 -5.96
N ALA A 193 13.61 32.99 -7.00
CA ALA A 193 13.45 33.83 -8.19
C ALA A 193 12.58 35.08 -7.93
N VAL A 194 11.65 35.02 -6.96
CA VAL A 194 10.79 36.14 -6.54
C VAL A 194 11.52 37.07 -5.58
N GLU A 195 12.48 36.58 -4.78
CA GLU A 195 13.40 37.44 -4.02
C GLU A 195 14.24 38.36 -4.92
N GLU A 196 14.44 37.99 -6.19
CA GLU A 196 15.15 38.80 -7.18
C GLU A 196 14.26 39.86 -7.86
N ARG A 197 12.92 39.78 -7.74
CA ARG A 197 11.99 40.74 -8.37
C ARG A 197 10.81 41.06 -7.46
N GLN A 198 10.96 42.18 -6.77
CA GLN A 198 9.90 42.82 -6.00
C GLN A 198 8.75 43.30 -6.90
N TRP A 199 7.54 42.76 -6.70
CA TRP A 199 6.28 43.45 -7.00
C TRP A 199 5.13 42.91 -6.15
N GLY A 200 4.26 43.82 -5.68
CA GLY A 200 3.32 43.60 -4.58
C GLY A 200 1.97 42.94 -4.89
N ASN A 201 1.36 42.49 -3.78
CA ASN A 201 -0.04 42.21 -3.43
C ASN A 201 -0.93 41.42 -4.41
N ASN A 202 -1.17 40.14 -4.10
CA ASN A 202 -2.28 39.73 -3.20
C ASN A 202 -2.10 38.26 -2.77
N ALA A 203 -2.00 38.07 -1.44
CA ALA A 203 -1.74 36.83 -0.69
C ALA A 203 -0.35 36.17 -0.89
N PRO A 204 0.48 36.06 0.16
CA PRO A 204 1.81 35.46 0.03
C PRO A 204 1.71 33.93 -0.04
N ALA A 205 2.01 33.35 -1.21
CA ALA A 205 2.33 31.92 -1.33
C ALA A 205 3.32 31.38 -0.27
N PRO A 206 4.29 32.17 0.27
CA PRO A 206 5.17 31.74 1.35
C PRO A 206 4.45 31.21 2.61
N THR A 207 3.39 31.87 3.08
CA THR A 207 2.77 31.54 4.37
C THR A 207 1.98 30.23 4.31
N PHE A 208 1.46 29.87 3.14
CA PHE A 208 0.75 28.62 2.93
C PHE A 208 1.71 27.41 2.92
N ILE A 209 2.85 27.54 2.23
CA ILE A 209 3.90 26.51 2.22
C ILE A 209 4.52 26.38 3.61
N GLU A 210 4.74 27.48 4.33
CA GLU A 210 5.19 27.46 5.72
C GLU A 210 4.19 26.82 6.68
N THR A 211 2.88 27.08 6.52
CA THR A 211 1.84 26.45 7.36
C THR A 211 1.72 24.96 7.07
N LEU A 212 1.82 24.54 5.81
CA LEU A 212 1.89 23.12 5.44
C LEU A 212 3.19 22.48 5.95
N LYS A 213 4.31 23.20 5.89
CA LYS A 213 5.58 22.76 6.46
C LYS A 213 5.49 22.57 7.98
N GLU A 214 5.02 23.56 8.70
CA GLU A 214 4.77 23.49 10.14
C GLU A 214 3.80 22.37 10.54
N LYS A 215 2.80 22.05 9.71
CA LYS A 215 1.78 21.03 10.05
C LYS A 215 2.15 19.61 9.64
N LEU A 216 2.88 19.42 8.54
CA LEU A 216 3.31 18.11 8.06
C LEU A 216 4.70 17.69 8.58
N PHE A 217 5.57 18.64 8.92
CA PHE A 217 6.99 18.38 9.21
C PHE A 217 7.33 18.49 10.70
N LYS A 218 6.44 19.05 11.53
CA LYS A 218 6.70 19.27 12.97
C LYS A 218 6.27 18.14 13.90
N PRO A 219 5.21 17.34 13.66
CA PRO A 219 4.92 16.24 14.57
C PRO A 219 5.99 15.14 14.41
N SER A 220 6.65 14.82 15.52
CA SER A 220 7.60 13.73 15.61
C SER A 220 6.91 12.40 15.87
N LEU A 221 7.62 11.29 15.67
CA LEU A 221 7.09 9.95 15.93
C LEU A 221 6.62 9.78 17.39
N SER A 222 7.17 10.56 18.33
CA SER A 222 6.69 10.59 19.72
C SER A 222 5.19 10.91 19.86
N THR A 223 4.60 11.67 18.94
CA THR A 223 3.17 12.06 19.03
C THR A 223 2.22 10.94 18.65
N ILE A 224 2.72 9.92 17.94
CA ILE A 224 1.93 8.80 17.42
C ILE A 224 2.25 7.49 18.14
N ILE A 225 3.34 7.47 18.89
CA ILE A 225 3.72 6.38 19.78
C ILE A 225 3.02 6.58 21.13
N GLY A 226 1.86 5.95 21.29
CA GLY A 226 1.17 5.83 22.57
C GLY A 226 1.42 4.49 23.25
N ASP A 227 0.83 4.28 24.43
CA ASP A 227 0.96 3.07 25.26
C ASP A 227 0.54 1.76 24.56
N GLN A 228 -0.18 1.86 23.44
CA GLN A 228 -0.66 0.70 22.68
C GLN A 228 0.30 0.23 21.57
N ASN A 229 1.45 0.86 21.41
CA ASN A 229 2.42 0.43 20.40
C ASN A 229 3.13 -0.83 20.88
N ARG A 230 2.71 -1.97 20.32
CA ARG A 230 3.25 -3.29 20.65
C ARG A 230 4.41 -3.61 19.72
N VAL A 231 5.48 -4.16 20.28
CA VAL A 231 6.66 -4.60 19.52
C VAL A 231 6.82 -6.09 19.72
N ALA A 232 6.80 -6.86 18.63
CA ALA A 232 7.21 -8.26 18.69
C ALA A 232 8.73 -8.32 18.75
N ILE A 233 9.28 -8.90 19.82
CA ILE A 233 10.72 -9.10 19.98
C ILE A 233 11.03 -10.58 19.88
N ALA A 234 11.88 -10.95 18.93
CA ALA A 234 12.38 -12.31 18.71
C ALA A 234 13.88 -12.39 19.01
N ALA A 235 14.31 -13.53 19.55
CA ALA A 235 15.73 -13.85 19.64
C ALA A 235 16.26 -14.27 18.25
N PRO A 236 17.57 -14.14 17.97
CA PRO A 236 18.15 -14.57 16.69
C PRO A 236 17.96 -16.07 16.45
N SER A 237 18.00 -16.84 17.54
CA SER A 237 17.78 -18.29 17.60
C SER A 237 16.31 -18.70 17.71
N ASP A 238 15.36 -17.77 17.76
CA ASP A 238 13.94 -18.14 17.73
C ASP A 238 13.60 -18.72 16.34
N PRO A 239 12.86 -19.84 16.28
CA PRO A 239 12.26 -20.28 15.03
C PRO A 239 11.32 -19.24 14.44
N VAL A 240 11.21 -19.21 13.11
CA VAL A 240 10.29 -18.31 12.39
C VAL A 240 8.84 -18.47 12.88
N SER A 241 8.41 -19.69 13.19
CA SER A 241 7.09 -19.97 13.77
C SER A 241 6.85 -19.25 15.11
N VAL A 242 7.88 -19.14 15.97
CA VAL A 242 7.81 -18.40 17.23
C VAL A 242 7.68 -16.90 16.97
N ALA A 243 8.47 -16.36 16.03
CA ALA A 243 8.36 -14.97 15.62
C ALA A 243 6.97 -14.65 15.02
N ALA A 244 6.44 -15.52 14.17
CA ALA A 244 5.10 -15.38 13.59
C ALA A 244 4.00 -15.40 14.67
N LYS A 245 4.13 -16.28 15.68
CA LYS A 245 3.22 -16.31 16.83
C LYS A 245 3.26 -14.99 17.61
N LYS A 246 4.45 -14.47 17.92
CA LYS A 246 4.61 -13.15 18.57
C LYS A 246 3.97 -12.04 17.73
N MET A 247 4.18 -12.04 16.41
CA MET A 247 3.53 -11.08 15.50
C MET A 247 2.00 -11.16 15.58
N ARG A 248 1.42 -12.36 15.51
CA ARG A 248 -0.04 -12.57 15.62
C ARG A 248 -0.60 -12.10 16.96
N ASP A 249 0.01 -12.54 18.06
CA ASP A 249 -0.47 -12.27 19.42
C ASP A 249 -0.41 -10.76 19.75
N LEU A 250 0.56 -10.06 19.15
CA LEU A 250 0.69 -8.60 19.24
C LEU A 250 -0.09 -7.83 18.15
N LYS A 251 -0.67 -8.53 17.16
CA LYS A 251 -1.36 -7.97 15.99
C LYS A 251 -0.49 -7.05 15.13
N VAL A 252 0.80 -7.38 15.01
CA VAL A 252 1.80 -6.66 14.20
C VAL A 252 2.26 -7.51 13.01
N ASN A 253 2.90 -6.89 12.02
CA ASN A 253 3.37 -7.57 10.80
C ASN A 253 4.90 -7.71 10.73
N SER A 254 5.60 -7.30 11.78
CA SER A 254 7.04 -7.37 11.91
C SER A 254 7.44 -7.72 13.34
N ALA A 255 8.60 -8.35 13.47
CA ALA A 255 9.27 -8.62 14.73
C ALA A 255 10.70 -8.09 14.65
N ILE A 256 11.08 -7.36 15.69
CA ILE A 256 12.45 -6.93 15.90
C ILE A 256 13.25 -8.13 16.40
N VAL A 257 14.35 -8.44 15.73
CA VAL A 257 15.28 -9.47 16.14
C VAL A 257 16.39 -8.80 16.94
N ALA A 258 16.51 -9.16 18.22
CA ALA A 258 17.41 -8.48 19.15
C ALA A 258 18.14 -9.47 20.07
N THR A 259 19.33 -9.07 20.52
CA THR A 259 20.08 -9.74 21.60
C THR A 259 20.24 -8.75 22.75
N GLY A 260 19.50 -8.97 23.85
CA GLY A 260 19.33 -7.95 24.88
C GLY A 260 18.66 -6.70 24.29
N ASN A 261 19.26 -5.53 24.50
CA ASN A 261 18.75 -4.27 23.96
C ASN A 261 19.25 -3.95 22.54
N LYS A 262 20.16 -4.76 21.99
CA LYS A 262 20.74 -4.51 20.68
C LYS A 262 19.87 -5.10 19.57
N ILE A 263 19.35 -4.23 18.71
CA ILE A 263 18.69 -4.63 17.46
C ILE A 263 19.75 -5.17 16.51
N ILE A 264 19.52 -6.36 15.97
CA ILE A 264 20.40 -6.96 14.95
C ILE A 264 19.67 -7.21 13.63
N GLY A 265 18.33 -7.22 13.65
CA GLY A 265 17.53 -7.48 12.46
C GLY A 265 16.06 -7.15 12.64
N ILE A 266 15.34 -7.21 11.52
CA ILE A 266 13.88 -7.18 11.47
C ILE A 266 13.38 -8.35 10.61
N LEU A 267 12.36 -9.05 11.09
CA LEU A 267 11.66 -10.10 10.35
C LEU A 267 10.23 -9.66 10.09
N THR A 268 9.78 -9.67 8.84
CA THR A 268 8.41 -9.27 8.48
C THR A 268 7.60 -10.45 7.93
N SER A 269 6.27 -10.34 7.88
CA SER A 269 5.41 -11.31 7.21
C SER A 269 5.82 -11.55 5.74
N LYS A 270 6.34 -10.52 5.07
CA LYS A 270 6.91 -10.62 3.71
C LYS A 270 8.13 -11.52 3.69
N ASP A 271 9.03 -11.42 4.65
CA ASP A 271 10.22 -12.27 4.73
C ASP A 271 9.84 -13.74 4.97
N ILE A 272 8.84 -13.99 5.84
CA ILE A 272 8.29 -15.33 6.07
C ILE A 272 7.76 -15.92 4.76
N LEU A 273 6.98 -15.14 4.00
CA LEU A 273 6.48 -15.58 2.69
C LEU A 273 7.63 -15.86 1.71
N MET A 274 8.51 -14.87 1.51
CA MET A 274 9.47 -14.85 0.41
C MET A 274 10.70 -15.74 0.65
N ARG A 275 11.19 -15.78 1.89
CA ARG A 275 12.45 -16.43 2.27
C ARG A 275 12.24 -17.77 2.95
N VAL A 276 11.04 -18.08 3.44
CA VAL A 276 10.75 -19.35 4.14
C VAL A 276 9.78 -20.19 3.33
N VAL A 277 8.52 -19.78 3.23
CA VAL A 277 7.47 -20.62 2.62
C VAL A 277 7.69 -20.81 1.12
N ALA A 278 8.00 -19.73 0.39
CA ALA A 278 8.29 -19.82 -1.05
C ALA A 278 9.56 -20.64 -1.36
N GLN A 279 10.48 -20.75 -0.40
CA GLN A 279 11.72 -21.53 -0.50
C GLN A 279 11.55 -22.97 0.02
N ASN A 280 10.33 -23.37 0.41
CA ASN A 280 10.04 -24.70 0.96
C ASN A 280 10.84 -25.03 2.22
N LEU A 281 11.16 -24.02 3.04
CA LEU A 281 11.84 -24.20 4.33
C LEU A 281 10.81 -24.40 5.45
N SER A 282 11.15 -25.23 6.44
CA SER A 282 10.30 -25.45 7.63
C SER A 282 10.33 -24.22 8.55
N PRO A 283 9.18 -23.60 8.88
CA PRO A 283 9.11 -22.50 9.83
C PRO A 283 9.47 -22.85 11.28
N GLU A 284 9.40 -24.14 11.64
CA GLU A 284 9.75 -24.66 12.96
C GLU A 284 11.25 -24.86 13.14
N LEU A 285 11.99 -25.08 12.04
CA LEU A 285 13.44 -25.33 12.06
C LEU A 285 14.25 -24.12 11.59
N THR A 286 13.66 -23.24 10.78
CA THR A 286 14.35 -22.06 10.25
C THR A 286 14.43 -20.98 11.33
N LEU A 287 15.64 -20.56 11.67
CA LEU A 287 15.88 -19.51 12.68
C LEU A 287 15.67 -18.11 12.10
N ALA A 288 15.20 -17.18 12.95
CA ALA A 288 14.96 -15.80 12.57
C ALA A 288 16.21 -15.14 11.96
N GLU A 289 17.39 -15.36 12.53
CA GLU A 289 18.65 -14.78 12.03
C GLU A 289 19.00 -15.15 10.59
N LYS A 290 18.52 -16.30 10.09
CA LYS A 290 18.84 -16.79 8.74
C LYS A 290 18.01 -16.11 7.66
N VAL A 291 16.88 -15.52 8.04
CA VAL A 291 15.89 -14.97 7.09
C VAL A 291 15.44 -13.56 7.43
N MET A 292 15.89 -12.97 8.54
CA MET A 292 15.67 -11.56 8.86
C MET A 292 16.43 -10.65 7.89
N THR A 293 15.99 -9.40 7.80
CA THR A 293 16.79 -8.33 7.22
C THR A 293 17.74 -7.80 8.30
N PRO A 294 19.06 -7.93 8.15
CA PRO A 294 20.02 -7.51 9.18
C PRO A 294 20.15 -5.99 9.21
N ASN A 295 20.56 -5.44 10.36
CA ASN A 295 20.86 -4.02 10.55
C ASN A 295 19.77 -3.08 9.99
N PRO A 296 18.50 -3.21 10.46
CA PRO A 296 17.44 -2.35 9.98
C PRO A 296 17.75 -0.90 10.31
N GLU A 297 17.42 -0.01 9.37
CA GLU A 297 17.43 1.41 9.64
C GLU A 297 16.41 1.72 10.74
N CYS A 298 16.79 2.59 11.67
CA CYS A 298 15.99 2.93 12.84
C CYS A 298 15.78 4.44 12.90
N ALA A 299 14.58 4.85 13.29
CA ALA A 299 14.28 6.24 13.62
C ALA A 299 14.37 6.46 15.14
N THR A 300 14.35 7.73 15.53
CA THR A 300 14.26 8.14 16.94
C THR A 300 12.87 8.69 17.24
N LEU A 301 12.55 8.85 18.52
CA LEU A 301 11.30 9.52 18.94
C LEU A 301 11.17 10.95 18.40
N GLU A 302 12.28 11.62 18.10
CA GLU A 302 12.33 12.99 17.57
C GLU A 302 12.26 13.06 16.05
N THR A 303 12.41 11.92 15.35
CA THR A 303 12.29 11.87 13.89
C THR A 303 10.90 12.37 13.48
N SER A 304 10.84 13.29 12.50
CA SER A 304 9.56 13.79 12.01
C SER A 304 8.80 12.69 11.27
N ILE A 305 7.48 12.80 11.22
CA ILE A 305 6.63 11.86 10.48
C ILE A 305 7.00 11.84 8.99
N LEU A 306 7.29 13.01 8.41
CA LEU A 306 7.69 13.07 7.01
C LEU A 306 9.05 12.40 6.79
N ASP A 307 10.04 12.67 7.65
CA ASP A 307 11.36 12.02 7.52
C ASP A 307 11.25 10.51 7.67
N ALA A 308 10.38 10.03 8.56
CA ALA A 308 10.10 8.60 8.68
C ALA A 308 9.50 8.00 7.39
N LEU A 309 8.62 8.74 6.72
CA LEU A 309 8.09 8.34 5.42
C LEU A 309 9.15 8.37 4.31
N HIS A 310 10.08 9.33 4.33
CA HIS A 310 11.25 9.36 3.43
C HIS A 310 12.17 8.17 3.66
N ILE A 311 12.54 7.91 4.91
CA ILE A 311 13.35 6.74 5.31
C ILE A 311 12.73 5.45 4.75
N MET A 312 11.42 5.24 4.96
CA MET A 312 10.68 4.09 4.41
C MET A 312 10.70 4.05 2.87
N HIS A 313 10.43 5.19 2.23
CA HIS A 313 10.41 5.29 0.77
C HIS A 313 11.77 4.98 0.15
N ASP A 314 12.84 5.58 0.65
CA ASP A 314 14.18 5.48 0.09
C ASP A 314 14.77 4.10 0.36
N GLY A 315 14.62 3.61 1.59
CA GLY A 315 15.03 2.27 1.99
C GLY A 315 14.17 1.13 1.42
N LYS A 316 13.05 1.45 0.75
CA LYS A 316 12.11 0.48 0.15
C LYS A 316 11.57 -0.55 1.15
N PHE A 317 11.33 -0.10 2.38
CA PHE A 317 10.72 -0.89 3.45
C PHE A 317 9.52 -0.16 4.04
N LEU A 318 8.66 -0.91 4.73
CA LEU A 318 7.37 -0.40 5.22
C LEU A 318 7.22 -0.48 6.73
N HIS A 319 8.28 -0.92 7.42
CA HIS A 319 8.33 -1.04 8.87
C HIS A 319 9.58 -0.35 9.35
N LEU A 320 9.45 0.52 10.34
CA LEU A 320 10.52 1.34 10.87
C LEU A 320 10.59 1.14 12.38
N PRO A 321 11.63 0.45 12.88
CA PRO A 321 11.97 0.46 14.29
C PRO A 321 12.21 1.89 14.76
N VAL A 322 11.66 2.23 15.93
CA VAL A 322 11.86 3.50 16.60
C VAL A 322 12.51 3.24 17.94
N VAL A 323 13.65 3.88 18.17
CA VAL A 323 14.42 3.73 19.41
C VAL A 323 14.34 4.97 20.28
N ASP A 324 14.47 4.77 21.59
CA ASP A 324 14.64 5.85 22.55
C ASP A 324 16.11 6.32 22.62
N LYS A 325 16.39 7.23 23.57
CA LYS A 325 17.73 7.82 23.77
C LYS A 325 18.77 6.80 24.24
N ASP A 326 18.32 5.71 24.85
CA ASP A 326 19.18 4.63 25.36
C ASP A 326 19.40 3.53 24.30
N GLY A 327 18.82 3.70 23.10
CA GLY A 327 18.90 2.75 22.00
C GLY A 327 17.97 1.54 22.17
N VAL A 328 17.03 1.61 23.11
CA VAL A 328 16.02 0.56 23.33
C VAL A 328 14.87 0.77 22.36
N VAL A 329 14.30 -0.32 21.85
CA VAL A 329 13.16 -0.26 20.93
C VAL A 329 11.93 0.26 21.68
N ALA A 330 11.48 1.47 21.32
CA ALA A 330 10.25 2.06 21.81
C ALA A 330 9.03 1.57 21.00
N ALA A 331 9.16 1.47 19.68
CA ALA A 331 8.08 1.03 18.79
C ALA A 331 8.63 0.41 17.50
N CYS A 332 7.75 -0.24 16.73
CA CYS A 332 8.00 -0.57 15.33
C CYS A 332 6.76 -0.17 14.53
N LEU A 333 6.88 0.91 13.77
CA LEU A 333 5.76 1.54 13.08
C LEU A 333 5.70 1.05 11.63
N ASP A 334 4.50 0.75 11.15
CA ASP A 334 4.30 0.52 9.73
C ASP A 334 3.85 1.78 8.96
N VAL A 335 4.02 1.73 7.65
CA VAL A 335 3.65 2.84 6.75
C VAL A 335 2.19 3.27 6.89
N LEU A 336 1.27 2.35 7.20
CA LEU A 336 -0.15 2.69 7.37
C LEU A 336 -0.37 3.48 8.66
N GLN A 337 0.31 3.10 9.75
CA GLN A 337 0.24 3.81 11.03
C GLN A 337 0.77 5.23 10.89
N ILE A 338 1.94 5.40 10.25
CA ILE A 338 2.54 6.72 10.02
C ILE A 338 1.64 7.56 9.09
N THR A 339 1.15 6.97 7.99
CA THR A 339 0.25 7.66 7.05
C THR A 339 -1.05 8.08 7.73
N HIS A 340 -1.67 7.20 8.51
CA HIS A 340 -2.91 7.51 9.23
C HIS A 340 -2.69 8.63 10.24
N ALA A 341 -1.57 8.61 10.95
CA ALA A 341 -1.29 9.64 11.93
C ALA A 341 -1.04 11.01 11.26
N ALA A 342 -0.31 11.03 10.14
CA ALA A 342 -0.17 12.24 9.32
C ALA A 342 -1.52 12.85 8.94
N ILE A 343 -2.50 12.01 8.57
CA ILE A 343 -3.85 12.45 8.19
C ILE A 343 -4.64 12.93 9.42
N SER A 344 -4.64 12.14 10.50
CA SER A 344 -5.41 12.44 11.71
C SER A 344 -4.96 13.73 12.42
N MET A 345 -3.68 14.10 12.31
CA MET A 345 -3.18 15.37 12.84
C MET A 345 -3.66 16.59 12.06
N VAL A 346 -3.93 16.43 10.76
CA VAL A 346 -4.57 17.47 9.95
C VAL A 346 -6.06 17.61 10.32
N GLU A 347 -6.73 16.50 10.65
CA GLU A 347 -8.16 16.48 11.02
C GLU A 347 -8.42 16.99 12.46
N SER A 348 -7.59 16.62 13.44
CA SER A 348 -7.84 16.88 14.88
C SER A 348 -7.67 18.33 15.33
N SER A 349 -7.08 19.20 14.50
CA SER A 349 -7.02 20.64 14.75
C SER A 349 -8.21 21.42 14.16
N ALA A 350 -9.16 20.75 13.52
CA ALA A 350 -10.32 21.37 12.87
C ALA A 350 -11.63 20.96 13.56
N GLY A 351 -11.89 21.54 14.73
CA GLY A 351 -13.24 21.57 15.28
C GLY A 351 -14.20 22.19 14.25
N ALA A 352 -15.20 21.42 13.83
CA ALA A 352 -16.29 21.81 12.94
C ALA A 352 -15.93 22.16 11.47
N VAL A 353 -15.02 21.44 10.80
CA VAL A 353 -15.00 21.44 9.33
C VAL A 353 -14.51 20.10 8.74
N ASN A 354 -15.38 19.10 8.72
CA ASN A 354 -15.11 17.83 8.05
C ASN A 354 -14.79 18.02 6.55
N ASP A 355 -15.34 19.07 5.94
CA ASP A 355 -15.17 19.40 4.52
C ASP A 355 -13.84 20.09 4.20
N MET A 356 -13.23 20.87 5.11
CA MET A 356 -11.97 21.57 4.81
C MET A 356 -10.75 20.68 5.00
N ALA A 357 -10.74 19.79 5.99
CA ALA A 357 -9.66 18.81 6.18
C ALA A 357 -9.69 17.76 5.06
N SER A 358 -10.89 17.27 4.71
CA SER A 358 -11.11 16.48 3.50
C SER A 358 -10.71 17.26 2.26
N SER A 359 -11.06 18.55 2.13
CA SER A 359 -10.63 19.41 1.02
C SER A 359 -9.12 19.66 1.00
N MET A 360 -8.44 19.70 2.15
CA MET A 360 -6.98 19.92 2.23
C MET A 360 -6.21 18.64 1.93
N MET A 361 -6.70 17.50 2.39
CA MET A 361 -6.24 16.18 1.95
C MET A 361 -6.56 15.95 0.49
N GLN A 362 -7.75 16.33 0.02
CA GLN A 362 -8.16 16.26 -1.37
C GLN A 362 -7.34 17.22 -2.22
N LYS A 363 -6.94 18.40 -1.73
CA LYS A 363 -6.01 19.30 -2.43
C LYS A 363 -4.57 18.81 -2.36
N PHE A 364 -4.14 18.18 -1.27
CA PHE A 364 -2.83 17.56 -1.15
C PHE A 364 -2.73 16.38 -2.12
N TRP A 365 -3.71 15.47 -2.08
CA TRP A 365 -3.85 14.37 -3.01
C TRP A 365 -4.05 14.89 -4.42
N ASP A 366 -5.01 15.76 -4.72
CA ASP A 366 -5.22 16.35 -6.03
C ASP A 366 -4.00 17.11 -6.52
N SER A 367 -3.27 17.90 -5.71
CA SER A 367 -2.00 18.51 -6.14
C SER A 367 -0.93 17.46 -6.40
N ALA A 368 -0.85 16.45 -5.54
CA ALA A 368 -0.04 15.25 -5.73
C ALA A 368 -0.61 14.30 -6.80
N LEU A 369 -1.74 14.57 -7.45
CA LEU A 369 -2.39 13.60 -8.33
C LEU A 369 -2.77 14.23 -9.69
N THR A 370 -2.92 15.54 -9.82
CA THR A 370 -3.38 16.24 -11.02
C THR A 370 -2.29 16.47 -12.08
N SER A 371 -1.01 16.36 -11.73
CA SER A 371 0.07 16.37 -12.73
C SER A 371 0.25 14.98 -13.34
N ASP A 372 0.42 14.90 -14.66
CA ASP A 372 0.69 13.65 -15.36
C ASP A 372 1.91 12.93 -14.75
N PRO A 373 1.90 11.59 -14.67
CA PRO A 373 3.11 10.86 -14.30
C PRO A 373 4.22 11.26 -15.28
N PRO A 374 5.47 11.48 -14.82
CA PRO A 374 6.57 11.67 -15.74
C PRO A 374 6.65 10.46 -16.66
N ASP A 375 6.68 10.70 -17.97
CA ASP A 375 6.98 9.72 -19.01
C ASP A 375 8.43 9.28 -18.85
N ASP A 376 8.71 8.41 -17.89
CA ASP A 376 9.94 7.63 -17.81
C ASP A 376 9.80 6.64 -16.66
N TYR A 377 9.22 5.47 -16.94
CA TYR A 377 9.52 4.20 -16.27
C TYR A 377 8.90 3.09 -17.14
N GLU A 378 9.51 2.84 -18.29
CA GLU A 378 9.24 1.62 -19.03
C GLU A 378 9.55 0.40 -18.16
N THR A 379 8.67 -0.58 -18.26
CA THR A 379 8.77 -1.86 -17.58
C THR A 379 9.78 -2.73 -18.32
N HIS A 380 11.07 -2.45 -18.17
CA HIS A 380 12.14 -3.35 -18.60
C HIS A 380 13.01 -3.74 -17.40
N ARG A 381 12.66 -4.86 -16.76
CA ARG A 381 13.59 -5.64 -15.91
C ARG A 381 13.61 -7.09 -16.36
N SER A 382 14.05 -7.31 -17.59
CA SER A 382 14.71 -8.55 -18.01
C SER A 382 16.21 -8.39 -17.76
N LEU A 383 16.67 -8.66 -16.54
CA LEU A 383 18.07 -9.01 -16.32
C LEU A 383 18.13 -10.54 -16.34
N SER A 384 18.57 -11.06 -17.48
CA SER A 384 19.05 -12.42 -17.65
C SER A 384 20.21 -12.65 -16.69
N LEU A 385 19.97 -13.44 -15.65
CA LEU A 385 21.04 -14.13 -14.94
C LEU A 385 21.01 -15.59 -15.42
N SER A 386 22.01 -15.92 -16.23
CA SER A 386 22.36 -17.28 -16.57
C SER A 386 22.63 -18.07 -15.29
N LEU A 387 21.90 -19.18 -15.13
CA LEU A 387 22.23 -20.21 -14.16
C LEU A 387 23.55 -20.90 -14.56
N SER A 388 24.42 -21.11 -13.59
CA SER A 388 25.17 -22.38 -13.44
C SER A 388 25.64 -22.53 -11.98
N PRO A 389 25.86 -23.78 -11.50
CA PRO A 389 25.38 -24.21 -10.19
C PRO A 389 26.47 -24.47 -9.13
N LEU A 390 26.02 -24.50 -7.87
CA LEU A 390 26.50 -25.33 -6.75
C LEU A 390 28.02 -25.58 -6.61
N ALA A 391 28.63 -24.91 -5.63
CA ALA A 391 29.81 -25.44 -4.95
C ALA A 391 29.77 -25.14 -3.44
N CYS A 392 29.57 -26.22 -2.67
CA CYS A 392 30.05 -26.49 -1.32
C CYS A 392 30.43 -25.32 -0.39
N PHE A 393 29.64 -25.12 0.67
CA PHE A 393 30.17 -24.63 1.95
C PHE A 393 30.40 -25.82 2.88
N SER A 394 31.65 -26.18 3.09
CA SER A 394 32.12 -26.99 4.23
C SER A 394 33.41 -26.37 4.77
N CYS A 395 33.44 -26.19 6.09
CA CYS A 395 34.60 -25.99 6.98
C CYS A 395 35.68 -24.95 6.59
N CYS A 396 35.83 -23.90 7.40
CA CYS A 396 36.73 -23.95 8.56
C CYS A 396 36.73 -22.62 9.32
N SER A 397 36.82 -22.76 10.64
CA SER A 397 37.07 -21.69 11.60
C SER A 397 38.59 -21.46 11.74
N VAL A 398 38.94 -20.30 12.31
CA VAL A 398 40.19 -19.96 13.01
C VAL A 398 41.27 -19.13 12.25
N ALA A 399 41.53 -17.96 12.87
CA ALA A 399 42.80 -17.23 13.04
C ALA A 399 43.24 -16.11 12.07
N ASN A 400 43.25 -14.91 12.68
CA ASN A 400 44.35 -13.93 12.81
C ASN A 400 44.81 -13.04 11.64
N LEU A 401 44.80 -11.74 12.00
CA LEU A 401 45.79 -10.68 11.80
C LEU A 401 46.48 -10.52 10.44
N GLY A 402 46.48 -9.27 9.98
CA GLY A 402 47.68 -8.65 9.42
C GLY A 402 47.46 -7.95 8.09
N ALA A 403 47.76 -6.65 8.11
CA ALA A 403 47.87 -5.75 6.97
C ALA A 403 48.59 -6.34 5.74
N PHE A 404 48.21 -5.92 4.53
CA PHE A 404 49.00 -5.02 3.69
C PHE A 404 48.31 -4.73 2.34
N SER A 405 48.79 -3.67 1.72
CA SER A 405 48.33 -2.92 0.55
C SER A 405 48.51 -3.61 -0.82
N ALA A 406 48.02 -2.90 -1.86
CA ALA A 406 48.27 -3.01 -3.31
C ALA A 406 47.36 -3.96 -4.14
N ILE A 407 46.44 -3.43 -4.96
CA ILE A 407 46.56 -3.05 -6.40
C ILE A 407 46.79 -4.27 -7.32
N ILE A 408 45.81 -4.58 -8.20
CA ILE A 408 45.89 -4.59 -9.68
C ILE A 408 44.64 -5.25 -10.29
N LEU A 409 44.21 -4.66 -11.42
CA LEU A 409 43.16 -5.00 -12.36
C LEU A 409 43.01 -6.50 -12.70
N CYS A 410 41.76 -6.95 -12.80
CA CYS A 410 41.10 -7.43 -14.02
C CYS A 410 39.61 -7.66 -13.75
#